data_AF-A0AAV4MNT8-F1
#
_entry.id   AF-A0AAV4MNT8-F1
#
_cell.length_a   1.000
_cell.length_b   1.000
_cell.length_c   1.000
_cell.angle_alpha   90.00
_cell.angle_beta   90.00
_cell.angle_gamma   90.00
#
_symmetry.space_group_name_H-M   'P 1'
#
loop_
_entity.id
_entity.type
_entity.pdbx_description
1 polymer ?
#
loop_
_entity_poly.entity_id
_entity_poly.type
_entity_poly.pdbx_seq_one_letter_code
_entity_poly.pdbx_strand_id
1 'polypeptide(L)'
;MKTTKVSSVESVMNEDNKSSVKATATSRTEEIGEQTNSNKFKNSSNNSDNSTSDSVSVENLSSSTSEVQLRKLGSSVGVVQSIQLLKEQRKAIIKFKESLQALNFQKKYQRYMLDLAMIQVSLLV
;
A
#
# COMPACT_ATOMS: atom_id res chain seq x y z
N MET A 1 2.09 59.11 -40.24
CA MET A 1 2.61 59.95 -39.14
C MET A 1 3.39 59.05 -38.19
N LYS A 2 4.68 59.33 -37.94
CA LYS A 2 5.26 59.76 -36.63
C LYS A 2 5.11 58.72 -35.48
N THR A 3 6.11 57.92 -35.06
CA THR A 3 7.28 58.17 -34.15
C THR A 3 6.93 58.30 -32.65
N THR A 4 7.63 57.71 -31.65
CA THR A 4 8.95 57.00 -31.65
C THR A 4 9.26 56.16 -30.36
N LYS A 5 10.04 55.07 -30.51
CA LYS A 5 11.15 54.42 -29.69
C LYS A 5 11.38 54.75 -28.17
N VAL A 6 12.16 53.85 -27.52
CA VAL A 6 12.97 53.90 -26.24
C VAL A 6 12.29 53.33 -24.96
N SER A 7 12.93 52.68 -23.97
CA SER A 7 14.30 52.09 -23.71
C SER A 7 14.18 51.00 -22.60
N SER A 8 15.01 49.94 -22.49
CA SER A 8 16.30 49.81 -21.73
C SER A 8 16.35 50.58 -20.38
N VAL A 9 16.90 50.09 -19.25
CA VAL A 9 17.73 48.89 -18.90
C VAL A 9 17.64 48.53 -17.38
N GLU A 10 18.24 47.37 -17.01
CA GLU A 10 18.70 46.85 -15.70
C GLU A 10 18.67 47.70 -14.40
N SER A 11 18.55 46.97 -13.28
CA SER A 11 19.39 47.21 -12.08
C SER A 11 19.56 45.92 -11.25
N VAL A 12 20.83 45.52 -11.06
CA VAL A 12 21.27 44.45 -10.15
C VAL A 12 21.80 45.11 -8.87
N MET A 13 21.45 44.59 -7.69
CA MET A 13 22.18 44.87 -6.45
C MET A 13 22.22 43.62 -5.56
N ASN A 14 23.43 43.11 -5.34
CA ASN A 14 23.76 42.23 -4.22
C ASN A 14 24.03 43.10 -2.99
N GLU A 15 23.84 42.56 -1.78
CA GLU A 15 24.51 43.11 -0.61
C GLU A 15 24.94 42.00 0.37
N ASP A 16 26.25 41.93 0.62
CA ASP A 16 26.88 41.00 1.55
C ASP A 16 26.52 41.32 3.01
N ASN A 17 26.28 40.30 3.82
CA ASN A 17 26.34 40.44 5.29
C ASN A 17 27.34 39.46 5.90
N LYS A 18 28.60 39.90 5.89
CA LYS A 18 29.74 39.31 6.60
C LYS A 18 29.72 39.75 8.06
N SER A 19 29.60 38.81 9.00
CA SER A 19 30.12 39.03 10.37
C SER A 19 30.53 37.72 11.04
N SER A 20 31.51 37.78 11.94
CA SER A 20 32.25 36.60 12.42
C SER A 20 32.49 36.59 13.93
N VAL A 21 32.29 35.43 14.57
CA VAL A 21 32.90 35.00 15.85
C VAL A 21 32.83 33.46 15.87
N LYS A 22 33.92 32.68 15.75
CA LYS A 22 35.07 32.43 16.67
C LYS A 22 34.72 31.59 17.93
N ALA A 23 34.80 30.27 17.75
CA ALA A 23 35.28 29.20 18.67
C ALA A 23 34.86 29.19 20.17
N THR A 24 34.47 28.01 20.69
CA THR A 24 35.34 27.09 21.51
C THR A 24 34.54 25.88 22.05
N ALA A 25 35.26 24.79 22.37
CA ALA A 25 34.85 23.40 22.54
C ALA A 25 33.94 22.99 23.73
N THR A 26 33.35 21.78 23.56
CA THR A 26 33.07 20.73 24.58
C THR A 26 32.01 20.97 25.66
N SER A 27 30.89 20.22 25.58
CA SER A 27 30.52 19.22 26.62
C SER A 27 29.28 18.36 26.26
N ARG A 28 29.44 17.04 26.46
CA ARG A 28 28.47 16.04 26.99
C ARG A 28 27.06 15.87 26.39
N THR A 29 26.87 14.65 25.90
CA THR A 29 25.75 13.72 26.19
C THR A 29 24.33 14.10 25.74
N GLU A 30 23.85 13.42 24.71
CA GLU A 30 22.48 12.88 24.65
C GLU A 30 22.41 11.75 23.60
N GLU A 31 22.58 10.49 24.04
CA GLU A 31 22.17 9.33 23.24
C GLU A 31 20.63 9.26 23.26
N ILE A 32 19.98 9.48 22.11
CA ILE A 32 18.53 9.30 21.97
C ILE A 32 18.20 8.38 20.79
N GLY A 33 18.40 7.09 21.05
CA GLY A 33 17.92 5.89 20.34
C GLY A 33 17.35 5.99 18.92
N GLU A 34 18.14 5.54 17.95
CA GLU A 34 17.61 4.83 16.78
C GLU A 34 17.38 3.34 17.12
N GLN A 35 16.32 3.06 17.89
CA GLN A 35 15.79 1.69 17.90
C GLN A 35 15.10 1.43 16.56
N THR A 36 15.84 0.83 15.62
CA THR A 36 15.29 0.33 14.35
C THR A 36 14.24 -0.73 14.66
N ASN A 37 12.98 -0.32 14.73
CA ASN A 37 11.89 -1.15 15.21
C ASN A 37 11.49 -2.17 14.13
N SER A 38 12.29 -3.22 13.99
CA SER A 38 12.02 -4.35 13.10
C SER A 38 10.87 -5.20 13.67
N ASN A 39 9.65 -4.68 13.56
CA ASN A 39 8.40 -5.39 13.86
C ASN A 39 8.19 -6.51 12.83
N LYS A 40 8.96 -7.58 13.02
CA LYS A 40 8.79 -8.87 12.38
C LYS A 40 7.50 -9.48 12.94
N PHE A 41 6.38 -9.19 12.28
CA PHE A 41 5.06 -9.76 12.58
C PHE A 41 5.06 -11.30 12.42
N LYS A 42 5.66 -12.00 13.39
CA LYS A 42 5.43 -13.43 13.63
C LYS A 42 4.06 -13.57 14.29
N ASN A 43 3.00 -13.52 13.50
CA ASN A 43 1.71 -13.98 13.98
C ASN A 43 1.60 -15.49 13.70
N SER A 44 1.90 -16.30 14.73
CA SER A 44 1.60 -17.72 14.69
C SER A 44 0.10 -17.93 14.47
N SER A 45 -0.25 -18.76 13.50
CA SER A 45 -1.58 -19.37 13.43
C SER A 45 -1.37 -20.85 13.13
N ASN A 46 -1.25 -21.62 14.21
CA ASN A 46 -1.15 -23.08 14.15
C ASN A 46 -2.55 -23.62 13.87
N ASN A 47 -2.81 -23.95 12.60
CA ASN A 47 -3.66 -25.04 12.12
C ASN A 47 -3.89 -24.80 10.63
N SER A 48 -2.95 -25.28 9.81
CA SER A 48 -3.19 -25.50 8.40
C SER A 48 -3.32 -27.00 8.16
N ASP A 49 -4.55 -27.50 8.21
CA ASP A 49 -4.91 -28.62 7.35
C ASP A 49 -4.44 -28.28 5.93
N ASN A 50 -3.77 -29.23 5.28
CA ASN A 50 -3.28 -29.08 3.91
C ASN A 50 -4.46 -29.16 2.92
N SER A 51 -5.39 -28.21 3.04
CA SER A 51 -6.48 -27.99 2.10
C SER A 51 -5.87 -27.60 0.75
N THR A 52 -5.97 -28.51 -0.21
CA THR A 52 -5.47 -28.37 -1.59
C THR A 52 -6.37 -27.45 -2.44
N SER A 53 -7.24 -26.69 -1.79
CA SER A 53 -8.14 -25.69 -2.37
C SER A 53 -7.41 -24.68 -3.24
N ASP A 54 -7.71 -24.66 -4.53
CA ASP A 54 -7.25 -23.63 -5.48
C ASP A 54 -8.15 -22.37 -5.48
N SER A 55 -9.23 -22.38 -4.70
CA SER A 55 -10.30 -21.41 -4.75
C SER A 55 -10.59 -20.81 -3.35
N VAL A 56 -10.94 -19.53 -3.33
CA VAL A 56 -11.35 -18.79 -2.12
C VAL A 56 -12.75 -18.20 -2.28
N SER A 57 -13.49 -18.16 -1.18
CA SER A 57 -14.65 -17.30 -1.01
C SER A 57 -14.20 -15.95 -0.46
N VAL A 58 -14.72 -14.86 -1.02
CA VAL A 58 -14.57 -13.50 -0.51
C VAL A 58 -15.95 -12.93 -0.22
N GLU A 59 -16.24 -12.72 1.05
CA GLU A 59 -17.57 -12.35 1.56
C GLU A 59 -17.57 -10.95 2.21
N ASN A 60 -18.76 -10.42 2.49
CA ASN A 60 -19.00 -9.06 2.98
C ASN A 60 -18.57 -7.95 2.02
N LEU A 61 -18.54 -8.20 0.71
CA LEU A 61 -18.21 -7.18 -0.30
C LEU A 61 -19.11 -5.94 -0.21
N SER A 62 -18.59 -4.78 -0.59
CA SER A 62 -19.38 -3.57 -0.82
C SER A 62 -20.17 -3.67 -2.12
N SER A 63 -21.30 -2.96 -2.23
CA SER A 63 -22.04 -2.83 -3.50
C SER A 63 -21.24 -2.09 -4.57
N SER A 64 -20.26 -1.27 -4.17
CA SER A 64 -19.30 -0.61 -5.07
C SER A 64 -18.24 -1.55 -5.62
N THR A 65 -18.01 -2.70 -4.98
CA THR A 65 -16.88 -3.56 -5.32
C THR A 65 -17.10 -4.26 -6.66
N SER A 66 -16.12 -4.09 -7.53
CA SER A 66 -16.07 -4.62 -8.88
C SER A 66 -15.16 -5.84 -8.99
N GLU A 67 -15.42 -6.67 -10.00
CA GLU A 67 -14.54 -7.79 -10.35
C GLU A 67 -13.11 -7.33 -10.69
N VAL A 68 -12.97 -6.12 -11.25
CA VAL A 68 -11.65 -5.52 -11.57
C VAL A 68 -10.83 -5.26 -10.31
N GLN A 69 -11.44 -4.80 -9.21
CA GLN A 69 -10.74 -4.65 -7.94
C GLN A 69 -10.34 -6.00 -7.35
N LEU A 70 -11.25 -6.98 -7.35
CA LEU A 70 -10.97 -8.34 -6.89
C LEU A 70 -9.83 -8.99 -7.70
N ARG A 71 -9.80 -8.75 -9.01
CA ARG A 71 -8.74 -9.22 -9.91
C ARG A 71 -7.40 -8.56 -9.59
N LYS A 72 -7.37 -7.26 -9.31
CA LYS A 72 -6.15 -6.56 -8.84
C LYS A 72 -5.64 -7.14 -7.51
N LEU A 73 -6.52 -7.41 -6.55
CA LEU A 73 -6.14 -8.07 -5.28
C LEU A 73 -5.57 -9.46 -5.54
N GLY A 74 -6.26 -10.30 -6.32
CA GLY A 74 -5.82 -11.66 -6.65
C GLY A 74 -4.49 -11.69 -7.41
N SER A 75 -4.34 -10.86 -8.45
CA SER A 75 -3.10 -10.73 -9.24
C SER A 75 -1.89 -10.26 -8.42
N SER A 76 -2.10 -9.64 -7.25
CA SER A 76 -1.02 -9.28 -6.32
C SER A 76 -0.52 -10.44 -5.44
N VAL A 77 -1.07 -11.65 -5.64
CA VAL A 77 -0.75 -12.88 -4.91
C VAL A 77 -0.40 -14.02 -5.87
N GLY A 78 -1.10 -14.13 -6.99
CA GLY A 78 -0.91 -15.24 -7.93
C GLY A 78 -1.69 -15.10 -9.23
N VAL A 79 -1.67 -16.16 -10.04
CA VAL A 79 -2.34 -16.24 -11.33
C VAL A 79 -3.81 -16.59 -11.09
N VAL A 80 -4.68 -15.61 -11.25
CA VAL A 80 -6.14 -15.79 -11.17
C VAL A 80 -6.65 -16.43 -12.47
N GLN A 81 -7.23 -17.63 -12.37
CA GLN A 81 -7.89 -18.29 -13.49
C GLN A 81 -9.27 -17.68 -13.77
N SER A 82 -10.11 -17.55 -12.74
CA SER A 82 -11.47 -17.03 -12.86
C SER A 82 -11.91 -16.28 -11.61
N ILE A 83 -12.91 -15.41 -11.78
CA ILE A 83 -13.62 -14.75 -10.69
C ILE A 83 -15.11 -14.85 -11.01
N GLN A 84 -15.91 -15.25 -10.03
CA GLN A 84 -17.37 -15.23 -10.10
C GLN A 84 -17.89 -14.25 -9.05
N LEU A 85 -18.38 -13.08 -9.46
CA LEU A 85 -18.93 -12.07 -8.57
C LEU A 85 -20.44 -12.24 -8.40
N LEU A 86 -20.86 -12.62 -7.19
CA LEU A 86 -22.25 -12.85 -6.77
C LEU A 86 -22.73 -11.61 -5.99
N LYS A 87 -23.03 -10.52 -6.72
CA LYS A 87 -23.35 -9.20 -6.11
C LYS A 87 -24.50 -9.26 -5.09
N GLU A 88 -25.57 -9.98 -5.40
CA GLU A 88 -26.74 -10.13 -4.52
C GLU A 88 -26.38 -10.82 -3.19
N GLN A 89 -25.41 -11.72 -3.22
CA GLN A 89 -24.90 -12.43 -2.04
C GLN A 89 -23.74 -11.68 -1.35
N ARG A 90 -23.35 -10.50 -1.87
CA ARG A 90 -22.17 -9.72 -1.45
C ARG A 90 -20.90 -10.58 -1.37
N LYS A 91 -20.76 -11.49 -2.34
CA LYS A 91 -19.78 -12.58 -2.35
C LYS A 91 -19.06 -12.64 -3.69
N ALA A 92 -17.82 -13.12 -3.69
CA ALA A 92 -17.14 -13.55 -4.90
C ALA A 92 -16.38 -14.85 -4.66
N ILE A 93 -16.28 -15.68 -5.69
CA ILE A 93 -15.36 -16.82 -5.72
C ILE A 93 -14.18 -16.44 -6.61
N ILE A 94 -12.95 -16.60 -6.12
CA ILE A 94 -11.72 -16.38 -6.89
C ILE A 94 -11.00 -17.72 -6.98
N LYS A 95 -10.74 -18.18 -8.21
CA LYS A 95 -9.93 -19.38 -8.49
C LYS A 95 -8.53 -19.00 -8.93
N PHE A 96 -7.53 -19.57 -8.28
CA PHE A 96 -6.11 -19.43 -8.60
C PHE A 96 -5.62 -20.62 -9.43
N LYS A 97 -4.41 -20.49 -9.99
CA LYS A 97 -3.74 -21.59 -10.70
C LYS A 97 -3.18 -22.65 -9.75
N GLU A 98 -2.84 -22.27 -8.52
CA GLU A 98 -2.18 -23.11 -7.52
C GLU A 98 -2.80 -22.91 -6.14
N SER A 99 -2.99 -23.99 -5.38
CA SER A 99 -3.58 -23.96 -4.03
C SER A 99 -2.80 -23.10 -3.03
N LEU A 100 -1.47 -23.04 -3.18
CA LEU A 100 -0.63 -22.18 -2.36
C LEU A 100 -0.96 -20.68 -2.57
N GLN A 101 -1.38 -20.28 -3.77
CA GLN A 101 -1.76 -18.90 -4.07
C GLN A 101 -3.11 -18.55 -3.41
N ALA A 102 -4.07 -19.49 -3.39
CA ALA A 102 -5.32 -19.35 -2.65
C ALA A 102 -5.09 -19.22 -1.13
N LEU A 103 -4.25 -20.09 -0.55
CA LEU A 103 -3.85 -20.04 0.87
C LEU A 103 -3.14 -18.72 1.21
N ASN A 104 -2.24 -18.24 0.35
CA ASN A 104 -1.56 -16.96 0.53
C ASN A 104 -2.53 -15.78 0.40
N PHE A 105 -3.52 -15.86 -0.49
CA PHE A 105 -4.55 -14.84 -0.65
C PHE A 105 -5.41 -14.74 0.60
N GLN A 106 -5.86 -15.87 1.14
CA GLN A 106 -6.58 -15.93 2.42
C GLN A 106 -5.75 -15.28 3.54
N LYS A 107 -4.49 -15.70 3.73
CA LYS A 107 -3.61 -15.14 4.78
C LYS A 107 -3.37 -13.64 4.63
N LYS A 108 -3.28 -13.13 3.39
CA LYS A 108 -3.00 -11.71 3.10
C LYS A 108 -4.23 -10.81 3.22
N TYR A 109 -5.42 -11.31 2.87
CA TYR A 109 -6.64 -10.50 2.73
C TYR A 109 -7.78 -10.84 3.70
N GLN A 110 -7.61 -11.82 4.58
CA GLN A 110 -8.57 -12.08 5.65
C GLN A 110 -8.74 -10.83 6.53
N ARG A 111 -9.97 -10.32 6.63
CA ARG A 111 -10.35 -9.08 7.34
C ARG A 111 -9.72 -7.80 6.78
N TYR A 112 -9.36 -7.79 5.49
CA TYR A 112 -8.91 -6.59 4.79
C TYR A 112 -10.06 -5.58 4.58
N MET A 113 -9.73 -4.28 4.49
CA MET A 113 -10.70 -3.23 4.18
C MET A 113 -10.70 -2.94 2.67
N LEU A 114 -11.77 -3.35 1.97
CA LEU A 114 -11.99 -3.08 0.55
C LEU A 114 -13.24 -2.22 0.41
N ASP A 115 -13.13 -1.04 -0.22
CA ASP A 115 -14.21 -0.06 -0.37
C ASP A 115 -14.94 0.25 0.95
N LEU A 116 -14.18 0.42 2.03
CA LEU A 116 -14.66 0.62 3.43
C LEU A 116 -15.42 -0.58 4.03
N ALA A 117 -15.56 -1.71 3.34
CA ALA A 117 -16.10 -2.96 3.88
C ALA A 117 -14.97 -3.90 4.36
N MET A 118 -15.14 -4.50 5.53
CA MET A 118 -14.23 -5.55 6.02
C MET A 118 -14.58 -6.88 5.36
N ILE A 119 -13.79 -7.31 4.38
CA ILE A 119 -14.00 -8.57 3.67
C ILE A 119 -13.60 -9.77 4.52
N GLN A 120 -14.32 -10.87 4.40
CA GLN A 120 -13.95 -12.15 4.99
C GLN A 120 -13.48 -13.10 3.89
N VAL A 121 -12.39 -13.82 4.14
CA VAL A 121 -11.80 -14.74 3.16
C VAL A 121 -11.65 -16.13 3.76
N SER A 122 -12.21 -17.13 3.08
CA SER A 122 -12.14 -18.55 3.42
C SER A 122 -11.72 -19.38 2.21
N LEU A 123 -11.03 -20.50 2.45
CA LEU A 123 -10.74 -21.49 1.41
C LEU A 123 -11.99 -22.30 1.12
N LEU A 124 -12.21 -22.63 -0.15
CA LEU A 124 -13.28 -23.56 -0.57
C LEU A 124 -12.70 -24.96 -0.69
N VAL A 125 -13.14 -25.86 0.17
CA VAL A 125 -12.85 -27.30 0.13
C VAL A 125 -13.77 -28.04 -0.83
#